data_AF-A0A562K7R7-F1
#
_entry.id   AF-A0A562K7R7-F1
#
_cell.length_a   1.000
_cell.length_b   1.000
_cell.length_c   1.000
_cell.angle_alpha   90.00
_cell.angle_beta   90.00
_cell.angle_gamma   90.00
#
_symmetry.space_group_name_H-M   'P 1'
#
loop_
_entity.id
_entity.type
_entity.pdbx_description
1 polymer ?
#
loop_
_entity_poly.entity_id
_entity_poly.type
_entity_poly.pdbx_seq_one_letter_code
_entity_poly.pdbx_strand_id
1 'polypeptide(L)'
;MGEAKRRLEEMKVAPCRCRSGRQSASCCFDGVRWHKPASGLDLRSGSPSTTLERCYMQELGNCEAPISGEHLISEAVIEILRGDGNFTASGLPWLEAGETKALAPKNLTANCLCRRHNSALSPLDAAAKIFFAGLRDCLESSEAVLPYLLSGHDVERWLLKTLKANETAAAHIGGKAPEKGAETTGREVRIAVRLVDRGERVPRPGPAPAAARLPPHGAHQQFRPPRTTPRSSEASRAAATRCSF
;
A
#
# COMPACT_ATOMS: atom_id res chain seq x y z
N MET A 1 46.33 -13.76 3.38
CA MET A 1 45.13 -13.38 4.17
C MET A 1 44.35 -14.64 4.50
N GLY A 2 43.89 -14.81 5.75
CA GLY A 2 43.15 -16.00 6.16
C GLY A 2 41.74 -16.08 5.56
N GLU A 3 41.23 -17.29 5.36
CA GLU A 3 39.93 -17.56 4.72
C GLU A 3 38.76 -16.85 5.42
N ALA A 4 38.77 -16.79 6.76
CA ALA A 4 37.74 -16.10 7.54
C ALA A 4 37.68 -14.59 7.23
N LYS A 5 38.83 -13.95 7.05
CA LYS A 5 38.91 -12.53 6.68
C LYS A 5 38.35 -12.30 5.28
N ARG A 6 38.65 -13.19 4.33
CA ARG A 6 38.10 -13.11 2.96
C ARG A 6 36.57 -13.23 2.97
N ARG A 7 36.00 -14.21 3.67
CA ARG A 7 34.55 -14.38 3.79
C ARG A 7 33.88 -13.16 4.42
N LEU A 8 34.50 -12.55 5.42
CA LEU A 8 33.97 -11.33 6.05
C LEU A 8 33.93 -10.16 5.06
N GLU A 9 35.00 -9.94 4.29
CA GLU A 9 35.03 -8.88 3.28
C GLU A 9 34.02 -9.14 2.15
N GLU A 10 33.85 -10.40 1.72
CA GLU A 10 32.79 -10.80 0.78
C GLU A 10 31.40 -10.50 1.35
N MET A 11 31.15 -10.81 2.62
CA MET A 11 29.87 -10.51 3.25
C MET A 11 29.58 -9.02 3.26
N LYS A 12 30.57 -8.15 3.59
CA LYS A 12 30.40 -6.69 3.67
C LYS A 12 29.92 -6.05 2.37
N VAL A 13 30.37 -6.56 1.22
CA VAL A 13 30.00 -6.04 -0.10
C VAL A 13 28.81 -6.75 -0.73
N ALA A 14 28.41 -7.90 -0.19
CA ALA A 14 27.24 -8.63 -0.64
C ALA A 14 25.94 -7.80 -0.47
N PRO A 15 24.91 -8.03 -1.30
CA PRO A 15 23.60 -7.44 -1.11
C PRO A 15 23.03 -7.74 0.29
N CYS A 16 22.40 -6.74 0.90
CA CYS A 16 21.83 -6.90 2.22
C CYS A 16 20.67 -7.90 2.22
N ARG A 17 20.64 -8.78 3.23
CA ARG A 17 19.59 -9.78 3.47
C ARG A 17 18.19 -9.20 3.68
N CYS A 18 18.09 -7.90 4.01
CA CYS A 18 16.80 -7.21 4.09
C CYS A 18 16.27 -6.74 2.72
N ARG A 19 16.94 -7.10 1.62
CA ARG A 19 16.53 -6.80 0.24
C ARG A 19 16.34 -5.30 -0.06
N SER A 20 16.98 -4.42 0.71
CA SER A 20 16.93 -2.96 0.49
C SER A 20 17.68 -2.49 -0.76
N GLY A 21 18.37 -3.39 -1.48
CA GLY A 21 19.27 -3.06 -2.59
C GLY A 21 20.64 -2.51 -2.14
N ARG A 22 20.81 -2.19 -0.84
CA ARG A 22 22.08 -1.73 -0.29
C ARG A 22 23.06 -2.88 -0.06
N GLN A 23 24.35 -2.55 -0.02
CA GLN A 23 25.38 -3.45 0.49
C GLN A 23 25.16 -3.75 1.97
N SER A 24 25.59 -4.93 2.43
CA SER A 24 25.31 -5.39 3.79
C SER A 24 25.91 -4.48 4.87
N ALA A 25 27.17 -4.06 4.68
CA ALA A 25 27.93 -3.27 5.64
C ALA A 25 27.38 -1.86 5.85
N SER A 26 26.67 -1.32 4.86
CA SER A 26 25.97 -0.03 4.93
C SER A 26 24.49 -0.16 5.29
N CYS A 27 24.07 -1.37 5.70
CA CYS A 27 22.66 -1.65 5.95
C CYS A 27 22.42 -2.42 7.26
N CYS A 28 22.47 -3.75 7.24
CA CYS A 28 22.04 -4.58 8.38
C CYS A 28 23.16 -5.50 8.90
N PHE A 29 24.38 -5.38 8.37
CA PHE A 29 25.52 -6.15 8.83
C PHE A 29 26.54 -5.21 9.46
N ASP A 30 26.88 -5.42 10.74
CA ASP A 30 27.82 -4.58 11.49
C ASP A 30 29.28 -5.09 11.42
N GLY A 31 29.55 -6.11 10.60
CA GLY A 31 30.83 -6.80 10.54
C GLY A 31 30.93 -8.03 11.44
N VAL A 32 29.95 -8.24 12.33
CA VAL A 32 29.90 -9.39 13.24
C VAL A 32 28.57 -10.12 13.10
N ARG A 33 27.45 -9.39 13.08
CA ARG A 33 26.09 -9.94 13.10
C ARG A 33 25.18 -9.23 12.12
N TRP A 34 24.11 -9.93 11.76
CA TRP A 34 23.01 -9.39 10.98
C TRP A 34 21.90 -8.92 11.92
N HIS A 35 21.51 -7.65 11.80
CA HIS A 35 20.42 -7.08 12.59
C HIS A 35 19.68 -6.01 11.78
N LYS A 36 18.36 -6.16 11.66
CA LYS A 36 17.48 -5.13 11.11
C LYS A 36 16.68 -4.53 12.26
N PRO A 37 16.96 -3.26 12.66
CA PRO A 37 16.17 -2.60 13.69
C PRO A 37 14.75 -2.33 13.18
N ALA A 38 13.84 -2.14 14.14
CA ALA A 38 12.51 -1.61 13.88
C ALA A 38 12.56 -0.26 13.14
N SER A 39 11.59 -0.06 12.24
CA SER A 39 11.47 1.19 11.50
C SER A 39 10.96 2.31 12.42
N GLY A 40 11.60 3.48 12.35
CA GLY A 40 11.12 4.69 13.02
C GLY A 40 9.97 5.30 12.21
N LEU A 41 8.74 5.20 12.72
CA LEU A 41 7.53 5.63 12.00
C LEU A 41 7.19 7.11 12.17
N ASP A 42 7.80 7.79 13.13
CA ASP A 42 7.65 9.23 13.39
C ASP A 42 6.19 9.77 13.38
N LEU A 43 5.27 8.99 13.94
CA LEU A 43 3.83 9.27 13.89
C LEU A 43 3.41 10.54 14.64
N ARG A 44 4.25 11.02 15.58
CA ARG A 44 3.94 12.17 16.46
C ARG A 44 4.78 13.41 16.17
N SER A 45 5.67 13.42 15.17
CA SER A 45 6.41 14.65 14.87
C SER A 45 5.50 15.76 14.36
N GLY A 46 5.95 17.01 14.54
CA GLY A 46 5.23 18.19 14.08
C GLY A 46 4.19 18.72 15.06
N SER A 47 3.49 19.78 14.65
CA SER A 47 2.46 20.43 15.47
C SER A 47 1.16 19.61 15.47
N PRO A 48 0.58 19.26 16.63
CA PRO A 48 -0.57 18.38 16.74
C PRO A 48 -1.92 19.01 16.31
N SER A 49 -1.91 20.20 15.70
CA SER A 49 -3.11 21.02 15.53
C SER A 49 -4.06 20.56 14.42
N THR A 50 -3.64 19.69 13.51
CA THR A 50 -4.47 19.23 12.39
C THR A 50 -4.98 17.81 12.61
N THR A 51 -6.29 17.63 12.50
CA THR A 51 -6.97 16.33 12.53
C THR A 51 -7.82 16.19 11.27
N LEU A 52 -8.08 14.95 10.85
CA LEU A 52 -8.98 14.65 9.73
C LEU A 52 -9.91 13.51 10.15
N GLU A 53 -11.22 13.76 10.13
CA GLU A 53 -12.28 12.88 10.67
C GLU A 53 -12.15 11.40 10.25
N ARG A 54 -11.78 11.18 8.98
CA ARG A 54 -11.68 9.84 8.40
C ARG A 54 -10.31 9.17 8.60
N CYS A 55 -9.34 9.86 9.19
CA CYS A 55 -8.06 9.26 9.53
C CYS A 55 -8.19 8.53 10.86
N TYR A 56 -8.04 7.20 10.91
CA TYR A 56 -8.14 6.47 12.17
C TYR A 56 -7.03 6.83 13.18
N MET A 57 -5.97 7.52 12.73
CA MET A 57 -4.89 8.06 13.56
C MET A 57 -5.09 9.54 13.93
N GLN A 58 -6.27 10.12 13.71
CA GLN A 58 -6.52 11.54 13.98
C GLN A 58 -6.18 11.99 15.41
N GLU A 59 -6.28 11.09 16.40
CA GLU A 59 -5.92 11.37 17.80
C GLU A 59 -4.42 11.65 18.00
N LEU A 60 -3.57 11.26 17.05
CA LEU A 60 -2.16 11.60 17.07
C LEU A 60 -1.89 13.06 16.67
N GLY A 61 -2.90 13.76 16.13
CA GLY A 61 -2.76 15.10 15.56
C GLY A 61 -2.08 15.07 14.20
N ASN A 62 -1.44 16.19 13.83
CA ASN A 62 -0.54 16.39 12.69
C ASN A 62 -1.01 15.87 11.31
N CYS A 63 -2.30 15.63 11.11
CA CYS A 63 -2.83 15.07 9.87
C CYS A 63 -2.57 15.97 8.67
N GLU A 64 -2.32 15.36 7.51
CA GLU A 64 -2.09 16.06 6.24
C GLU A 64 -3.08 15.56 5.18
N ALA A 65 -3.94 16.47 4.70
CA ALA A 65 -4.87 16.17 3.63
C ALA A 65 -4.13 15.87 2.31
N PRO A 66 -4.71 15.05 1.41
CA PRO A 66 -6.02 14.42 1.50
C PRO A 66 -6.02 13.14 2.33
N ILE A 67 -7.22 12.60 2.58
CA ILE A 67 -7.37 11.19 2.94
C ILE A 67 -6.89 10.35 1.75
N SER A 68 -6.13 9.31 2.08
CA SER A 68 -5.49 8.37 1.17
C SER A 68 -6.05 6.97 1.38
N GLY A 69 -5.95 6.14 0.33
CA GLY A 69 -6.27 4.73 0.40
C GLY A 69 -5.17 3.96 1.13
N GLU A 70 -5.50 3.40 2.28
CA GLU A 70 -4.67 2.43 2.99
C GLU A 70 -5.01 1.02 2.49
N HIS A 71 -4.01 0.21 2.19
CA HIS A 71 -4.21 -1.15 1.74
C HIS A 71 -4.60 -2.03 2.91
N LEU A 72 -5.77 -2.67 2.82
CA LEU A 72 -6.24 -3.64 3.81
C LEU A 72 -5.28 -4.83 3.91
N ILE A 73 -4.77 -5.25 2.76
CA ILE A 73 -3.63 -6.13 2.61
C ILE A 73 -2.70 -5.41 1.63
N SER A 74 -1.44 -5.18 2.00
CA SER A 74 -0.48 -4.45 1.18
C SER A 74 -0.45 -5.00 -0.26
N GLU A 75 -0.45 -4.12 -1.26
CA GLU A 75 -0.44 -4.51 -2.68
C GLU A 75 0.68 -5.51 -3.00
N ALA A 76 1.88 -5.29 -2.43
CA ALA A 76 3.01 -6.19 -2.60
C ALA A 76 2.76 -7.61 -2.04
N VAL A 77 1.99 -7.74 -0.97
CA VAL A 77 1.61 -9.05 -0.42
C VAL A 77 0.62 -9.75 -1.35
N ILE A 78 -0.35 -9.00 -1.88
CA ILE A 78 -1.31 -9.54 -2.87
C ILE A 78 -0.57 -10.01 -4.12
N GLU A 79 0.40 -9.25 -4.61
CA GLU A 79 1.24 -9.65 -5.75
C GLU A 79 2.04 -10.91 -5.47
N ILE A 80 2.64 -11.04 -4.29
CA ILE A 80 3.38 -12.24 -3.89
C ILE A 80 2.45 -13.45 -3.83
N LEU A 81 1.28 -13.29 -3.19
CA LEU A 81 0.33 -14.38 -3.00
C LEU A 81 -0.34 -14.78 -4.30
N ARG A 82 -0.68 -13.84 -5.20
CA ARG A 82 -1.35 -14.19 -6.45
C ARG A 82 -0.47 -15.05 -7.37
N GLY A 83 0.86 -14.85 -7.35
CA GLY A 83 1.76 -15.44 -8.34
C GLY A 83 1.33 -15.13 -9.77
N ASP A 84 1.16 -16.16 -10.60
CA ASP A 84 0.59 -16.07 -11.95
C ASP A 84 -0.96 -16.15 -11.97
N GLY A 85 -1.59 -16.29 -10.79
CA GLY A 85 -3.00 -16.59 -10.61
C GLY A 85 -3.92 -15.42 -10.28
N ASN A 86 -5.19 -15.77 -10.07
CA ASN A 86 -6.21 -14.85 -9.57
C ASN A 86 -6.23 -14.87 -8.04
N PHE A 87 -6.23 -13.68 -7.44
CA PHE A 87 -6.39 -13.49 -6.01
C PHE A 87 -7.88 -13.35 -5.67
N THR A 88 -8.40 -14.28 -4.88
CA THR A 88 -9.80 -14.27 -4.43
C THR A 88 -9.86 -14.29 -2.91
N ALA A 89 -10.84 -13.59 -2.33
CA ALA A 89 -11.09 -13.69 -0.90
C ALA A 89 -12.59 -13.86 -0.60
N SER A 90 -12.87 -14.49 0.53
CA SER A 90 -14.20 -14.63 1.13
C SER A 90 -14.13 -14.49 2.66
N GLY A 91 -15.29 -14.24 3.29
CA GLY A 91 -15.37 -14.08 4.75
C GLY A 91 -14.89 -12.73 5.28
N LEU A 92 -14.53 -11.79 4.41
CA LEU A 92 -14.16 -10.43 4.80
C LEU A 92 -15.38 -9.67 5.35
N PRO A 93 -15.24 -8.78 6.35
CA PRO A 93 -16.37 -8.09 6.97
C PRO A 93 -17.28 -7.29 6.02
N TRP A 94 -16.75 -6.89 4.87
CA TRP A 94 -17.43 -6.12 3.81
C TRP A 94 -17.86 -6.98 2.60
N LEU A 95 -17.71 -8.30 2.67
CA LEU A 95 -18.28 -9.23 1.70
C LEU A 95 -19.50 -9.91 2.31
N GLU A 96 -20.48 -10.23 1.47
CA GLU A 96 -21.66 -10.99 1.93
C GLU A 96 -21.24 -12.40 2.38
N ALA A 97 -22.01 -12.96 3.31
CA ALA A 97 -21.73 -14.31 3.82
C ALA A 97 -21.78 -15.34 2.67
N GLY A 98 -20.68 -16.08 2.47
CA GLY A 98 -20.52 -17.03 1.37
C GLY A 98 -20.06 -16.43 0.04
N GLU A 99 -19.96 -15.10 -0.08
CA GLU A 99 -19.43 -14.44 -1.28
C GLU A 99 -17.92 -14.66 -1.40
N THR A 100 -17.48 -15.12 -2.58
CA THR A 100 -16.07 -15.15 -2.96
C THR A 100 -15.85 -14.19 -4.11
N LYS A 101 -14.95 -13.23 -3.93
CA LYS A 101 -14.71 -12.17 -4.92
C LYS A 101 -13.28 -12.20 -5.40
N ALA A 102 -13.08 -12.07 -6.71
CA ALA A 102 -11.77 -11.76 -7.27
C ALA A 102 -11.43 -10.30 -6.95
N LEU A 103 -10.30 -10.08 -6.29
CA LEU A 103 -9.92 -8.76 -5.79
C LEU A 103 -8.70 -8.27 -6.56
N ALA A 104 -8.90 -7.19 -7.30
CA ALA A 104 -7.78 -6.40 -7.79
C ALA A 104 -7.09 -5.73 -6.58
N PRO A 105 -5.76 -5.60 -6.56
CA PRO A 105 -5.04 -4.97 -5.44
C PRO A 105 -5.56 -3.58 -5.09
N LYS A 106 -5.95 -2.80 -6.10
CA LYS A 106 -6.53 -1.46 -5.97
C LYS A 106 -7.92 -1.43 -5.32
N ASN A 107 -8.64 -2.55 -5.31
CA ASN A 107 -9.97 -2.64 -4.71
C ASN A 107 -9.91 -3.07 -3.23
N LEU A 108 -8.72 -3.37 -2.71
CA LEU A 108 -8.45 -3.70 -1.31
C LEU A 108 -7.88 -2.51 -0.54
N THR A 109 -8.44 -1.33 -0.78
CA THR A 109 -8.04 -0.10 -0.09
C THR A 109 -9.19 0.51 0.69
N ALA A 110 -8.92 1.03 1.87
CA ALA A 110 -9.84 1.85 2.64
C ALA A 110 -9.34 3.28 2.74
N ASN A 111 -10.22 4.24 2.45
CA ASN A 111 -9.93 5.67 2.60
C ASN A 111 -10.04 6.06 4.09
N CYS A 112 -9.06 5.60 4.87
CA CYS A 112 -9.06 5.66 6.34
C CYS A 112 -7.77 6.21 6.97
N LEU A 113 -6.81 6.69 6.18
CA LEU A 113 -5.61 7.38 6.65
C LEU A 113 -5.33 8.63 5.84
N CYS A 114 -4.79 9.67 6.48
CA CYS A 114 -4.27 10.84 5.79
C CYS A 114 -2.94 10.52 5.07
N ARG A 115 -2.54 11.34 4.09
CA ARG A 115 -1.32 11.12 3.29
C ARG A 115 -0.08 10.92 4.15
N ARG A 116 0.07 11.75 5.19
CA ARG A 116 1.20 11.71 6.12
C ARG A 116 1.26 10.41 6.91
N HIS A 117 0.17 10.06 7.61
CA HIS A 117 0.13 8.83 8.42
C HIS A 117 0.29 7.58 7.57
N ASN A 118 -0.31 7.54 6.38
CA ASN A 118 -0.11 6.42 5.46
C ASN A 118 1.38 6.31 5.03
N SER A 119 1.99 7.43 4.63
CA SER A 119 3.42 7.46 4.27
C SER A 119 4.34 7.01 5.42
N ALA A 120 4.03 7.45 6.64
CA ALA A 120 4.75 7.08 7.85
C ALA A 120 4.69 5.57 8.16
N LEU A 121 3.60 4.90 7.77
CA LEU A 121 3.43 3.46 7.95
C LEU A 121 3.98 2.62 6.79
N SER A 122 4.35 3.21 5.65
CA SER A 122 4.88 2.49 4.48
C SER A 122 6.08 1.56 4.75
N PRO A 123 6.99 1.82 5.72
CA PRO A 123 8.05 0.87 6.05
C PRO A 123 7.52 -0.48 6.55
N LEU A 124 6.31 -0.51 7.13
CA LEU A 124 5.66 -1.73 7.60
C LEU A 124 5.20 -2.61 6.43
N ASP A 125 4.70 -2.01 5.34
CA ASP A 125 4.35 -2.74 4.12
C ASP A 125 5.60 -3.38 3.47
N ALA A 126 6.75 -2.69 3.54
CA ALA A 126 8.01 -3.25 3.08
C ALA A 126 8.46 -4.46 3.92
N ALA A 127 8.24 -4.44 5.24
CA ALA A 127 8.52 -5.58 6.11
C ALA A 127 7.61 -6.77 5.77
N ALA A 128 6.31 -6.52 5.55
CA ALA A 128 5.36 -7.55 5.13
C ALA A 128 5.74 -8.17 3.79
N LYS A 129 6.14 -7.36 2.81
CA LYS A 129 6.63 -7.84 1.51
C LYS A 129 7.77 -8.84 1.66
N ILE A 130 8.78 -8.52 2.48
CA ILE A 130 9.92 -9.41 2.72
C ILE A 130 9.48 -10.69 3.43
N PHE A 131 8.60 -10.57 4.43
CA PHE A 131 8.08 -11.70 5.17
C PHE A 131 7.35 -12.70 4.27
N PHE A 132 6.38 -12.23 3.47
CA PHE A 132 5.61 -13.10 2.58
C PHE A 132 6.44 -13.65 1.41
N ALA A 133 7.40 -12.87 0.89
CA ALA A 133 8.33 -13.38 -0.12
C ALA A 133 9.17 -14.52 0.44
N GLY A 134 9.72 -14.35 1.64
CA GLY A 134 10.49 -15.40 2.31
C GLY A 134 9.65 -16.62 2.65
N LEU A 135 8.42 -16.43 3.14
CA LEU A 135 7.51 -17.53 3.42
C LEU A 135 7.19 -18.35 2.17
N ARG A 136 6.82 -17.67 1.07
CA ARG A 136 6.54 -18.33 -0.20
C ARG A 136 7.76 -19.11 -0.68
N ASP A 137 8.92 -18.47 -0.72
CA ASP A 137 10.15 -19.11 -1.20
C ASP A 137 10.52 -20.34 -0.34
N CYS A 138 10.32 -20.29 0.98
CA CYS A 138 10.53 -21.44 1.88
C CYS A 138 9.51 -22.58 1.67
N LEU A 139 8.29 -22.26 1.25
CA LEU A 139 7.24 -23.25 0.99
C LEU A 139 7.36 -23.88 -0.40
N GLU A 140 7.88 -23.14 -1.38
CA GLU A 140 7.98 -23.56 -2.78
C GLU A 140 9.35 -24.17 -3.13
N SER A 141 10.41 -23.85 -2.39
CA SER A 141 11.78 -24.33 -2.65
C SER A 141 12.16 -25.52 -1.77
N SER A 142 12.72 -26.57 -2.39
CA SER A 142 13.45 -27.64 -1.68
C SER A 142 14.89 -27.27 -1.33
N GLU A 143 15.41 -26.19 -1.91
CA GLU A 143 16.76 -25.68 -1.72
C GLU A 143 16.80 -24.59 -0.63
N ALA A 144 17.92 -24.49 0.09
CA ALA A 144 18.12 -23.46 1.11
C ALA A 144 18.17 -22.06 0.49
N VAL A 145 17.04 -21.34 0.51
CA VAL A 145 16.99 -19.94 0.09
C VAL A 145 17.77 -19.09 1.09
N LEU A 146 18.67 -18.24 0.59
CA LEU A 146 19.49 -17.35 1.41
C LEU A 146 18.64 -16.63 2.47
N PRO A 147 19.15 -16.47 3.70
CA PRO A 147 18.32 -16.07 4.83
C PRO A 147 17.76 -14.66 4.63
N TYR A 148 16.43 -14.56 4.67
CA TYR A 148 15.69 -13.31 4.75
C TYR A 148 15.96 -12.62 6.09
N LEU A 149 16.18 -11.31 6.08
CA LEU A 149 16.32 -10.52 7.30
C LEU A 149 15.22 -9.47 7.38
N LEU A 150 14.35 -9.62 8.39
CA LEU A 150 13.25 -8.72 8.69
C LEU A 150 13.25 -8.31 10.17
N SER A 151 12.53 -7.24 10.51
CA SER A 151 12.26 -6.85 11.90
C SER A 151 10.93 -7.47 12.32
N GLY A 152 10.92 -8.30 13.36
CA GLY A 152 9.69 -8.89 13.90
C GLY A 152 8.69 -7.82 14.36
N HIS A 153 9.18 -6.77 15.01
CA HIS A 153 8.36 -5.62 15.44
C HIS A 153 7.64 -4.93 14.27
N ASP A 154 8.28 -4.85 13.10
CA ASP A 154 7.66 -4.21 11.93
C ASP A 154 6.57 -5.11 11.34
N VAL A 155 6.72 -6.45 11.40
CA VAL A 155 5.68 -7.40 11.00
C VAL A 155 4.49 -7.35 11.97
N GLU A 156 4.74 -7.34 13.28
CA GLU A 156 3.69 -7.21 14.30
C GLU A 156 2.91 -5.90 14.14
N ARG A 157 3.59 -4.78 13.95
CA ARG A 157 2.93 -3.49 13.68
C ARG A 157 2.18 -3.48 12.37
N TRP A 158 2.68 -4.17 11.34
CA TRP A 158 1.96 -4.34 10.08
C TRP A 158 0.65 -5.13 10.28
N LEU A 159 0.66 -6.22 11.06
CA LEU A 159 -0.56 -6.97 11.39
C LEU A 159 -1.58 -6.08 12.11
N LEU A 160 -1.15 -5.28 13.08
CA LEU A 160 -2.01 -4.32 13.79
C LEU A 160 -2.58 -3.25 12.84
N LYS A 161 -1.74 -2.71 11.95
CA LYS A 161 -2.15 -1.76 10.90
C LYS A 161 -3.27 -2.36 10.03
N THR A 162 -3.10 -3.59 9.54
CA THR A 162 -4.09 -4.31 8.73
C THR A 162 -5.40 -4.55 9.51
N LEU A 163 -5.32 -4.99 10.76
CA LEU A 163 -6.50 -5.20 11.60
C LEU A 163 -7.29 -3.89 11.78
N LYS A 164 -6.61 -2.78 12.08
CA LYS A 164 -7.29 -1.49 12.27
C LYS A 164 -7.88 -0.94 10.97
N ALA A 165 -7.18 -1.12 9.85
CA ALA A 165 -7.69 -0.72 8.55
C ALA A 165 -8.97 -1.51 8.18
N ASN A 166 -9.00 -2.82 8.47
CA ASN A 166 -10.17 -3.68 8.24
C ASN A 166 -11.39 -3.28 9.09
N GLU A 167 -11.19 -3.03 10.39
CA GLU A 167 -12.24 -2.54 11.29
C GLU A 167 -12.82 -1.22 10.77
N THR A 168 -11.95 -0.29 10.38
CA THR A 168 -12.36 1.03 9.89
C THR A 168 -13.10 0.92 8.56
N ALA A 169 -12.66 0.05 7.66
CA ALA A 169 -13.33 -0.21 6.38
C ALA A 169 -14.74 -0.75 6.58
N ALA A 170 -14.93 -1.70 7.51
CA ALA A 170 -16.25 -2.24 7.84
C ALA A 170 -17.21 -1.16 8.34
N ALA A 171 -16.73 -0.25 9.21
CA ALA A 171 -17.52 0.87 9.72
C ALA A 171 -17.94 1.88 8.62
N HIS A 172 -17.09 2.08 7.60
CA HIS A 172 -17.34 3.06 6.54
C HIS A 172 -18.23 2.55 5.39
N ILE A 173 -18.26 1.24 5.15
CA ILE A 173 -19.03 0.64 4.05
C ILE A 173 -20.52 0.46 4.43
N GLY A 174 -20.91 0.72 5.68
CA GLY A 174 -22.30 0.60 6.10
C GLY A 174 -22.82 -0.85 6.03
N GLY A 175 -21.92 -1.83 6.14
CA GLY A 175 -22.34 -3.22 6.33
C GLY A 175 -23.25 -3.28 7.55
N LYS A 176 -24.48 -3.80 7.37
CA LYS A 176 -25.44 -3.99 8.47
C LYS A 176 -24.68 -4.56 9.66
N ALA A 177 -24.77 -3.89 10.80
CA ALA A 177 -24.36 -4.47 12.07
C ALA A 177 -24.99 -5.87 12.17
N PRO A 178 -24.22 -6.91 12.54
CA PRO A 178 -24.81 -8.22 12.76
C PRO A 178 -25.97 -8.05 13.74
N GLU A 179 -27.13 -8.59 13.38
CA GLU A 179 -28.33 -8.51 14.21
C GLU A 179 -27.97 -8.95 15.63
N LYS A 180 -28.37 -8.14 16.62
CA LYS A 180 -28.11 -8.40 18.04
C LYS A 180 -28.65 -9.79 18.39
N GLY A 181 -27.75 -10.77 18.52
CA GLY A 181 -28.09 -12.18 18.71
C GLY A 181 -27.23 -13.15 17.90
N ALA A 182 -26.47 -12.68 16.91
CA ALA A 182 -25.48 -13.52 16.24
C ALA A 182 -24.30 -13.79 17.19
N GLU A 183 -24.26 -15.01 17.70
CA GLU A 183 -23.09 -15.61 18.32
C GLU A 183 -21.84 -15.25 17.49
N THR A 184 -20.79 -14.74 18.15
CA THR A 184 -19.52 -14.42 17.49
C THR A 184 -18.79 -15.72 17.16
N THR A 185 -19.39 -16.57 16.34
CA THR A 185 -18.69 -17.65 15.66
C THR A 185 -17.75 -16.97 14.69
N GLY A 186 -16.44 -17.11 14.91
CA GLY A 186 -15.42 -16.47 14.08
C GLY A 186 -15.75 -16.65 12.61
N ARG A 187 -15.94 -15.55 11.87
CA ARG A 187 -16.04 -15.61 10.42
C ARG A 187 -14.69 -16.11 9.90
N GLU A 188 -14.69 -17.29 9.32
CA GLU A 188 -13.51 -17.83 8.68
C GLU A 188 -13.18 -16.97 7.46
N VAL A 189 -12.12 -16.16 7.56
CA VAL A 189 -11.60 -15.42 6.42
C VAL A 189 -10.78 -16.39 5.59
N ARG A 190 -11.25 -16.71 4.39
CA ARG A 190 -10.51 -17.55 3.44
C ARG A 190 -9.91 -16.67 2.36
N ILE A 191 -8.59 -16.65 2.31
CA ILE A 191 -7.83 -16.09 1.20
C ILE A 191 -7.40 -17.27 0.33
N ALA A 192 -7.89 -17.32 -0.90
CA ALA A 192 -7.60 -18.39 -1.84
C ALA A 192 -6.89 -17.83 -3.07
N VAL A 193 -5.79 -18.48 -3.42
CA VAL A 193 -5.06 -18.24 -4.66
C VAL A 193 -5.37 -19.44 -5.55
N ARG A 194 -6.07 -19.20 -6.67
CA ARG A 194 -6.16 -20.22 -7.71
C ARG A 194 -4.98 -20.04 -8.64
N LEU A 195 -4.02 -20.96 -8.57
CA LEU A 195 -3.03 -21.14 -9.62
C LEU A 195 -3.80 -21.46 -10.91
N VAL A 196 -3.57 -20.69 -11.97
CA VAL A 196 -4.10 -21.05 -13.29
C VAL A 196 -3.27 -22.24 -13.74
N ASP A 197 -3.92 -23.39 -13.93
CA ASP A 197 -3.27 -24.56 -14.49
C ASP A 197 -2.64 -24.19 -15.84
N ARG A 198 -1.34 -24.43 -16.03
CA ARG A 198 -0.61 -24.13 -17.29
C ARG A 198 -1.12 -24.95 -18.50
N GLY A 199 -2.26 -25.64 -18.39
CA GLY A 199 -2.87 -26.48 -19.42
C GLY A 199 -4.16 -25.94 -20.04
N GLU A 200 -4.84 -24.96 -19.45
CA GLU A 200 -6.08 -24.42 -20.03
C GLU A 200 -5.78 -23.28 -21.01
N ARG A 201 -5.81 -23.59 -22.30
CA ARG A 201 -5.85 -22.58 -23.37
C ARG A 201 -7.06 -21.67 -23.12
N VAL A 202 -6.78 -20.42 -22.79
CA VAL A 202 -7.73 -19.31 -22.95
C VAL A 202 -8.29 -19.39 -24.38
N PRO A 203 -9.61 -19.46 -24.59
CA PRO A 203 -10.19 -19.39 -25.93
C PRO A 203 -9.71 -18.12 -26.61
N ARG A 204 -9.09 -18.24 -27.78
CA ARG A 204 -8.73 -17.07 -28.58
C ARG A 204 -10.00 -16.27 -28.84
N PRO A 205 -10.03 -14.96 -28.57
CA PRO A 205 -11.13 -14.14 -29.06
C PRO A 205 -11.19 -14.30 -30.58
N GLY A 206 -12.39 -14.59 -31.10
CA GLY A 206 -12.64 -14.66 -32.54
C GLY A 206 -12.26 -13.35 -33.22
N PRO A 207 -11.97 -13.37 -34.53
CA PRO A 207 -11.53 -12.19 -35.25
C PRO A 207 -12.56 -11.07 -35.11
N ALA A 208 -12.09 -9.89 -34.66
CA ALA A 208 -12.92 -8.69 -34.59
C ALA A 208 -13.44 -8.33 -35.99
N PRO A 209 -14.69 -7.85 -36.10
CA PRO A 209 -15.21 -7.33 -37.37
C PRO A 209 -14.39 -6.12 -37.83
N ALA A 210 -14.16 -6.05 -39.15
CA ALA A 210 -13.32 -5.06 -39.79
C ALA A 210 -13.72 -3.62 -39.40
N ALA A 211 -12.77 -2.88 -38.83
CA ALA A 211 -12.92 -1.47 -38.51
C ALA A 211 -13.09 -0.65 -39.81
N ALA A 212 -14.17 0.14 -39.86
CA ALA A 212 -14.36 1.16 -40.87
C ALA A 212 -13.21 2.17 -40.82
N ARG A 213 -12.66 2.48 -42.00
CA ARG A 213 -11.53 3.40 -42.19
C ARG A 213 -11.91 4.82 -41.74
N LEU A 214 -11.20 5.34 -40.76
CA LEU A 214 -11.17 6.78 -40.45
C LEU A 214 -10.23 7.51 -41.43
N PRO A 215 -10.56 8.74 -41.86
CA PRO A 215 -9.73 9.55 -42.75
C PRO A 215 -8.50 10.14 -42.02
N PRO A 216 -7.43 10.51 -42.76
CA PRO A 216 -6.17 10.93 -42.17
C PRO A 216 -6.23 12.37 -41.62
N HIS A 217 -5.84 12.54 -40.36
CA HIS A 217 -5.61 13.86 -39.77
C HIS A 217 -4.26 14.42 -40.22
N GLY A 218 -4.31 15.43 -41.10
CA GLY A 218 -3.26 16.43 -41.25
C GLY A 218 -3.84 17.81 -40.98
N ALA A 219 -3.38 18.48 -39.93
CA ALA A 219 -3.24 19.94 -39.82
C ALA A 219 -2.88 20.32 -38.37
N HIS A 220 -1.67 20.84 -38.20
CA HIS A 220 -1.29 21.64 -37.04
C HIS A 220 -2.28 22.80 -36.87
N GLN A 221 -3.03 22.85 -35.76
CA GLN A 221 -3.63 24.10 -35.29
C GLN A 221 -2.79 24.65 -34.14
N GLN A 222 -2.23 25.83 -34.38
CA GLN A 222 -1.50 26.64 -33.42
C GLN A 222 -2.42 27.05 -32.26
N PHE A 223 -1.95 26.80 -31.04
CA PHE A 223 -2.56 27.28 -29.81
C PHE A 223 -2.45 28.81 -29.76
N ARG A 224 -3.57 29.55 -29.87
CA ARG A 224 -3.63 30.98 -29.56
C ARG A 224 -4.02 31.16 -28.08
N PRO A 225 -3.28 31.95 -27.28
CA PRO A 225 -3.68 32.25 -25.91
C PRO A 225 -4.93 33.16 -25.86
N PRO A 226 -5.75 33.07 -24.79
CA PRO A 226 -6.98 33.83 -24.67
C PRO A 226 -6.71 35.33 -24.47
N ARG A 227 -7.52 36.16 -25.16
CA ARG A 227 -7.57 37.62 -25.00
C ARG A 227 -8.11 37.98 -23.62
N THR A 228 -7.32 38.72 -22.85
CA THR A 228 -7.77 39.44 -21.66
C THR A 228 -8.66 40.61 -22.07
N THR A 229 -9.91 40.62 -21.62
CA THR A 229 -10.78 41.80 -21.66
C THR A 229 -10.57 42.65 -20.40
N PRO A 230 -10.51 43.99 -20.50
CA PRO A 230 -10.47 44.85 -19.32
C PRO A 230 -11.88 44.99 -18.75
N ARG A 231 -12.03 44.71 -17.45
CA ARG A 231 -13.27 44.97 -16.72
C ARG A 231 -13.21 46.39 -16.16
N SER A 232 -14.24 47.15 -16.48
CA SER A 232 -14.48 48.54 -16.09
C SER A 232 -14.56 48.73 -14.57
N SER A 233 -14.17 49.95 -14.21
CA SER A 233 -14.20 50.64 -12.93
C SER A 233 -15.59 50.84 -12.32
N GLU A 234 -15.58 51.27 -11.05
CA GLU A 234 -16.69 51.77 -10.20
C GLU A 234 -17.43 50.66 -9.42
N ALA A 235 -17.63 50.69 -8.10
CA ALA A 235 -17.50 51.73 -7.10
C ALA A 235 -17.31 51.08 -5.70
N SER A 236 -16.54 51.70 -4.82
CA SER A 236 -16.88 51.92 -3.39
C SER A 236 -15.66 52.47 -2.64
N ARG A 237 -15.73 53.76 -2.34
CA ARG A 237 -14.89 54.48 -1.37
C ARG A 237 -15.58 54.47 0.00
N ALA A 238 -14.73 54.63 1.02
CA ALA A 238 -14.99 54.99 2.42
C ALA A 238 -15.43 53.84 3.34
N ALA A 239 -14.86 53.65 4.54
CA ALA A 239 -13.95 54.46 5.32
C ALA A 239 -13.09 53.56 6.24
N ALA A 240 -11.79 53.84 6.31
CA ALA A 240 -10.92 53.43 7.41
C ALA A 240 -10.66 54.66 8.27
N THR A 241 -10.82 54.54 9.59
CA THR A 241 -10.37 55.55 10.55
C THR A 241 -9.97 54.86 11.84
N ARG A 242 -8.65 54.91 12.12
CA ARG A 242 -7.96 54.85 13.44
C ARG A 242 -8.01 53.49 14.16
N CYS A 243 -6.98 53.01 14.87
CA CYS A 243 -5.96 53.68 15.69
C CYS A 243 -4.61 52.94 15.62
N SER A 244 -3.53 53.71 15.75
CA SER A 244 -2.21 53.26 16.18
C SER A 244 -2.14 53.29 17.71
N PHE A 245 -1.63 52.22 18.34
CA PHE A 245 -0.68 52.19 19.45
C PHE A 245 -0.29 50.73 19.70
#